data_AF-A0A4Z2B9N4-F1
#
_entry.id   AF-A0A4Z2B9N4-F1
#
_cell.length_a   1.000
_cell.length_b   1.000
_cell.length_c   1.000
_cell.angle_alpha   90.00
_cell.angle_beta   90.00
_cell.angle_gamma   90.00
#
_symmetry.space_group_name_H-M   'P 1'
#
loop_
_entity.id
_entity.type
_entity.pdbx_description
1 polymer ?
#
loop_
_entity_poly.entity_id
_entity_poly.type
_entity_poly.pdbx_seq_one_letter_code
_entity_poly.pdbx_strand_id
1 'polypeptide(L)'
;MLDKSEVSTLGVPSATSHGGSDTNISVDCAAAAATAAASGAECPGSGEPQRTRAALDHLQQKILKVTEQIRVEQEARDDNVAEYLKLAHNADKQQASRIKQVFEKKNQKSAQTIAHLHKKLEHYHKKLKEIEQNGPARQPKDVLRDMQQGLKDVGANVRAGISGFGGGVVEGVKGGVSALTHTAGRFQAQGDRQSDTEQVRQRG
;
A
#
# COMPACT_ATOMS: atom_id res chain seq x y z
N MET A 1 -36.00 16.20 52.14
CA MET A 1 -36.99 15.15 51.85
C MET A 1 -36.96 14.90 50.37
N LEU A 2 -36.60 13.67 49.98
CA LEU A 2 -36.75 13.15 48.62
C LEU A 2 -38.19 12.69 48.48
N ASP A 3 -38.88 13.03 47.39
CA ASP A 3 -39.91 12.15 46.85
C ASP A 3 -39.95 12.23 45.32
N LYS A 4 -40.31 11.10 44.73
CA LYS A 4 -40.13 10.67 43.35
C LYS A 4 -41.46 10.73 42.60
N SER A 5 -41.35 10.46 41.29
CA SER A 5 -42.41 9.97 40.38
C SER A 5 -43.16 11.12 39.69
N GLU A 6 -43.45 11.12 38.38
CA GLU A 6 -43.84 10.01 37.51
C GLU A 6 -43.48 10.29 36.03
N VAL A 7 -43.03 9.23 35.35
CA VAL A 7 -43.41 8.79 33.99
C VAL A 7 -44.00 9.86 33.05
N SER A 8 -43.24 10.16 31.99
CA SER A 8 -43.82 10.56 30.71
C SER A 8 -43.31 9.63 29.63
N THR A 9 -44.24 8.76 29.27
CA THR A 9 -44.23 7.81 28.19
C THR A 9 -44.15 8.53 26.84
N LEU A 10 -43.38 7.94 25.92
CA LEU A 10 -43.69 7.84 24.49
C LEU A 10 -43.76 9.13 23.68
N GLY A 11 -42.74 9.28 22.83
CA GLY A 11 -42.81 10.14 21.65
C GLY A 11 -41.54 10.03 20.83
N VAL A 12 -41.28 8.85 20.25
CA VAL A 12 -40.24 8.70 19.22
C VAL A 12 -40.84 9.26 17.92
N PRO A 13 -40.33 10.36 17.35
CA PRO A 13 -40.81 10.82 16.06
C PRO A 13 -40.28 9.94 14.93
N SER A 14 -41.18 9.66 14.00
CA SER A 14 -41.10 8.94 12.73
C SER A 14 -39.72 8.55 12.21
N ALA A 15 -39.61 7.27 11.90
CA ALA A 15 -38.72 6.77 10.86
C ALA A 15 -38.96 7.59 9.57
N THR A 16 -37.95 8.38 9.20
CA THR A 16 -37.85 8.93 7.85
C THR A 16 -37.76 7.77 6.88
N SER A 17 -38.91 7.43 6.30
CA SER A 17 -39.02 6.70 5.05
C SER A 17 -38.42 7.57 3.94
N HIS A 18 -37.12 7.43 3.71
CA HIS A 18 -36.49 7.79 2.45
C HIS A 18 -35.90 6.46 1.93
N GLY A 19 -36.69 5.69 1.19
CA GLY A 19 -36.95 6.01 -0.21
C GLY A 19 -35.75 5.48 -0.98
N GLY A 20 -35.77 4.16 -1.22
CA GLY A 20 -34.79 3.49 -2.04
C GLY A 20 -34.80 4.09 -3.43
N SER A 21 -33.68 4.67 -3.82
CA SER A 21 -33.34 4.89 -5.21
C SER A 21 -32.24 3.92 -5.56
N ASP A 22 -32.67 2.71 -5.92
CA ASP A 22 -31.95 1.85 -6.83
C ASP A 22 -31.75 2.62 -8.14
N THR A 23 -30.62 3.30 -8.31
CA THR A 23 -30.19 3.70 -9.65
C THR A 23 -29.51 2.51 -10.29
N ASN A 24 -30.34 1.58 -10.74
CA ASN A 24 -30.03 0.56 -11.72
C ASN A 24 -29.85 1.21 -13.10
N ILE A 25 -28.73 1.91 -13.34
CA ILE A 25 -28.35 2.26 -14.71
C ILE A 25 -27.78 0.99 -15.35
N SER A 26 -28.68 0.17 -15.88
CA SER A 26 -28.36 -0.95 -16.74
C SER A 26 -28.57 -0.53 -18.20
N VAL A 27 -27.48 -0.62 -18.96
CA VAL A 27 -27.39 -0.93 -20.40
C VAL A 27 -28.18 -0.07 -21.41
N ASP A 28 -27.44 0.70 -22.22
CA ASP A 28 -27.12 0.36 -23.62
C ASP A 28 -26.70 1.62 -24.40
N CYS A 29 -25.43 1.68 -24.81
CA CYS A 29 -25.02 2.46 -25.99
C CYS A 29 -24.02 1.63 -26.78
N ALA A 30 -24.57 0.64 -27.49
CA ALA A 30 -23.92 -0.02 -28.59
C ALA A 30 -24.06 0.85 -29.85
N ALA A 31 -22.99 1.54 -30.25
CA ALA A 31 -22.81 2.03 -31.62
C ALA A 31 -21.35 2.44 -31.87
N ALA A 32 -20.45 1.45 -32.07
CA ALA A 32 -19.36 1.47 -33.06
C ALA A 32 -18.38 0.31 -32.85
N ALA A 33 -18.77 -0.88 -33.29
CA ALA A 33 -17.85 -1.88 -33.89
C ALA A 33 -18.71 -3.07 -34.34
N ALA A 34 -19.41 -2.87 -35.46
CA ALA A 34 -19.92 -4.00 -36.21
C ALA A 34 -18.73 -4.81 -36.78
N THR A 35 -19.01 -6.10 -37.01
CA THR A 35 -18.23 -7.10 -37.77
C THR A 35 -17.07 -7.79 -37.06
N ALA A 36 -17.36 -8.86 -36.34
CA ALA A 36 -16.90 -10.21 -36.74
C ALA A 36 -17.66 -11.29 -35.94
N ALA A 37 -18.11 -12.30 -36.67
CA ALA A 37 -19.02 -13.34 -36.23
C ALA A 37 -18.35 -14.45 -35.41
N ALA A 38 -19.20 -15.14 -34.65
CA ALA A 38 -19.20 -16.58 -34.36
C ALA A 38 -17.87 -17.26 -33.98
N SER A 39 -17.74 -17.61 -32.70
CA SER A 39 -17.44 -18.96 -32.19
C SER A 39 -16.83 -18.84 -30.78
N GLY A 40 -17.21 -19.78 -29.91
CA GLY A 40 -16.77 -19.80 -28.52
C GLY A 40 -15.25 -19.82 -28.39
N ALA A 41 -14.71 -18.77 -27.79
CA ALA A 41 -13.39 -18.76 -27.17
C ALA A 41 -13.45 -17.71 -26.07
N GLU A 42 -13.63 -18.20 -24.84
CA GLU A 42 -13.58 -17.44 -23.60
C GLU A 42 -12.33 -16.54 -23.60
N CYS A 43 -12.52 -15.22 -23.58
CA CYS A 43 -11.43 -14.25 -23.61
C CYS A 43 -10.92 -14.02 -22.17
N PRO A 44 -9.75 -14.53 -21.76
CA PRO A 44 -9.25 -14.34 -20.41
C PRO A 44 -8.26 -13.16 -20.44
N GLY A 45 -8.75 -11.94 -20.24
CA GLY A 45 -7.84 -10.79 -20.18
C GLY A 45 -8.48 -9.43 -19.94
N SER A 46 -9.77 -9.25 -20.20
CA SER A 46 -10.41 -7.92 -20.09
C SER A 46 -10.65 -7.45 -18.63
N GLY A 47 -10.79 -8.38 -17.68
CA GLY A 47 -11.09 -8.04 -16.28
C GLY A 47 -9.88 -7.83 -15.35
N GLU A 48 -8.65 -8.02 -15.84
CA GLU A 48 -7.41 -7.83 -15.08
C GLU A 48 -6.95 -6.35 -15.09
N PRO A 49 -6.84 -5.65 -16.23
CA PRO A 49 -6.39 -4.25 -16.26
C PRO A 49 -7.37 -3.29 -15.55
N GLN A 50 -8.68 -3.60 -15.59
CA GLN A 50 -9.68 -2.78 -14.89
C GLN A 50 -9.61 -2.95 -13.36
N ARG A 51 -9.23 -4.13 -12.86
CA ARG A 51 -9.00 -4.37 -11.43
C ARG A 51 -7.73 -3.68 -10.94
N THR A 52 -6.66 -3.67 -11.74
CA THR A 52 -5.42 -2.93 -11.47
C THR A 52 -5.69 -1.44 -11.34
N ARG A 53 -6.45 -0.87 -12.28
CA ARG A 53 -6.80 0.55 -12.28
C ARG A 53 -7.58 0.94 -11.02
N ALA A 54 -8.61 0.16 -10.66
CA ALA A 54 -9.39 0.42 -9.45
C ALA A 54 -8.54 0.32 -8.16
N ALA A 55 -7.57 -0.59 -8.10
CA ALA A 55 -6.66 -0.71 -6.97
C ALA A 55 -5.71 0.50 -6.86
N LEU A 56 -5.22 1.00 -7.98
CA LEU A 56 -4.40 2.22 -8.04
C LEU A 56 -5.18 3.44 -7.58
N ASP A 57 -6.39 3.64 -8.12
CA ASP A 57 -7.26 4.77 -7.76
C ASP A 57 -7.55 4.78 -6.24
N HIS A 58 -7.87 3.60 -5.68
CA HIS A 58 -8.12 3.47 -4.25
C HIS A 58 -6.87 3.77 -3.39
N LEU A 59 -5.67 3.41 -3.88
CA LEU A 59 -4.42 3.69 -3.18
C LEU A 59 -4.05 5.18 -3.25
N GLN A 60 -4.26 5.81 -4.39
CA GLN A 60 -4.11 7.26 -4.56
C GLN A 60 -5.05 8.03 -3.63
N GLN A 61 -6.32 7.61 -3.52
CA GLN A 61 -7.25 8.19 -2.54
C GLN A 61 -6.76 8.05 -1.09
N LYS A 62 -6.16 6.91 -0.73
CA LYS A 62 -5.58 6.72 0.61
C LYS A 62 -4.39 7.64 0.87
N ILE A 63 -3.55 7.86 -0.13
CA ILE A 63 -2.43 8.80 -0.05
C ILE A 63 -2.96 10.20 0.20
N LEU A 64 -3.92 10.67 -0.62
CA LEU A 64 -4.56 11.98 -0.45
C LEU A 64 -5.13 12.16 0.96
N LYS A 65 -5.86 11.16 1.46
CA LYS A 65 -6.44 11.19 2.82
C LYS A 65 -5.38 11.28 3.91
N VAL A 66 -4.30 10.50 3.82
CA VAL A 66 -3.24 10.52 4.85
C VAL A 66 -2.45 11.82 4.79
N THR A 67 -2.14 12.34 3.60
CA THR A 67 -1.48 13.64 3.44
C THR A 67 -2.32 14.77 4.03
N GLU A 68 -3.64 14.78 3.80
CA GLU A 68 -4.51 15.78 4.40
C GLU A 68 -4.59 15.62 5.91
N GLN A 69 -4.63 14.39 6.43
CA GLN A 69 -4.64 14.16 7.87
C GLN A 69 -3.34 14.64 8.54
N ILE A 70 -2.19 14.51 7.88
CA ILE A 70 -0.92 15.08 8.35
C ILE A 70 -1.01 16.60 8.41
N ARG A 71 -1.56 17.25 7.37
CA ARG A 71 -1.75 18.70 7.31
C ARG A 71 -2.61 19.20 8.46
N VAL A 72 -3.76 18.56 8.69
CA VAL A 72 -4.69 18.91 9.78
C VAL A 72 -4.05 18.71 11.15
N GLU A 73 -3.30 17.63 11.36
CA GLU A 73 -2.64 17.38 12.65
C GLU A 73 -1.49 18.38 12.91
N GLN A 74 -0.79 18.83 11.86
CA GLN A 74 0.22 19.90 11.95
C GLN A 74 -0.42 21.24 12.28
N GLU A 75 -1.49 21.62 11.59
CA GLU A 75 -2.26 22.83 11.88
C GLU A 75 -2.78 22.81 13.33
N ALA A 76 -3.39 21.70 13.76
CA ALA A 76 -3.84 21.53 15.13
C ALA A 76 -2.67 21.60 16.14
N ARG A 77 -1.49 21.07 15.81
CA ARG A 77 -0.30 21.18 16.67
C ARG A 77 0.14 22.64 16.80
N ASP A 78 0.13 23.39 15.70
CA ASP A 78 0.54 24.79 15.68
C ASP A 78 -0.46 25.66 16.47
N ASP A 79 -1.76 25.39 16.36
CA ASP A 79 -2.80 26.01 17.20
C ASP A 79 -2.57 25.71 18.70
N ASN A 80 -2.23 24.46 19.03
CA ASN A 80 -1.92 24.07 20.41
C ASN A 80 -0.67 24.79 20.95
N VAL A 81 0.34 25.05 20.11
CA VAL A 81 1.53 25.83 20.49
C VAL A 81 1.14 27.28 20.74
N ALA A 82 0.35 27.88 19.85
CA ALA A 82 -0.12 29.26 20.01
C ALA A 82 -0.95 29.42 21.30
N GLU A 83 -1.86 28.50 21.58
CA GLU A 83 -2.66 28.48 22.82
C GLU A 83 -1.76 28.33 24.06
N TYR A 84 -0.80 27.40 24.03
CA TYR A 84 0.16 27.22 25.12
C TYR A 84 0.93 28.49 25.44
N LEU A 85 1.49 29.16 24.41
CA LEU A 85 2.24 30.40 24.61
C LEU A 85 1.37 31.51 25.21
N LYS A 86 0.13 31.64 24.74
CA LYS A 86 -0.83 32.62 25.27
C LYS A 86 -1.19 32.37 26.74
N LEU A 87 -1.45 31.11 27.10
CA LEU A 87 -1.79 30.75 28.49
C LEU A 87 -0.57 30.89 29.41
N ALA A 88 0.60 30.42 28.96
CA ALA A 88 1.82 30.48 29.74
C ALA A 88 2.25 31.93 30.04
N HIS A 89 2.05 32.87 29.11
CA HIS A 89 2.37 34.29 29.30
C HIS A 89 1.63 34.92 30.48
N ASN A 90 0.39 34.52 30.72
CA ASN A 90 -0.49 35.15 31.70
C ASN A 90 -0.63 34.33 33.00
N ALA A 91 0.07 33.19 33.11
CA ALA A 91 -0.08 32.24 34.20
C ALA A 91 0.93 32.48 35.33
N ASP A 92 0.49 32.28 36.58
CA ASP A 92 1.39 32.19 37.72
C ASP A 92 2.22 30.89 37.70
N LYS A 93 3.20 30.75 38.61
CA LYS A 93 4.14 29.62 38.64
C LYS A 93 3.46 28.26 38.76
N GLN A 94 2.39 28.12 39.54
CA GLN A 94 1.71 26.84 39.71
C GLN A 94 0.82 26.52 38.51
N GLN A 95 0.12 27.51 37.97
CA GLN A 95 -0.68 27.35 36.75
C GLN A 95 0.20 27.03 35.54
N ALA A 96 1.32 27.72 35.37
CA ALA A 96 2.27 27.49 34.29
C ALA A 96 2.79 26.05 34.27
N SER A 97 3.07 25.46 35.45
CA SER A 97 3.46 24.05 35.56
C SER A 97 2.38 23.09 35.06
N ARG A 98 1.11 23.33 35.40
CA ARG A 98 -0.03 22.52 34.94
C ARG A 98 -0.26 22.69 33.43
N ILE A 99 -0.21 23.92 32.93
CA ILE A 99 -0.35 24.25 31.51
C ILE A 99 0.73 23.52 30.70
N LYS A 100 1.99 23.57 31.16
CA LYS A 100 3.11 22.84 30.54
C LYS A 100 2.86 21.34 30.49
N GLN A 101 2.38 20.73 31.56
CA GLN A 101 2.10 19.30 31.60
C GLN A 101 1.03 18.88 30.57
N VAL A 102 -0.05 19.67 30.44
CA VAL A 102 -1.10 19.42 29.44
C VAL A 102 -0.55 19.57 28.02
N PHE A 103 0.25 20.63 27.77
CA PHE A 103 0.88 20.85 26.47
C PHE A 103 1.81 19.70 26.09
N GLU A 104 2.73 19.30 26.97
CA GLU A 104 3.68 18.21 26.70
C GLU A 104 2.95 16.90 26.37
N LYS A 105 1.88 16.58 27.11
CA LYS A 105 1.06 15.39 26.83
C LYS A 105 0.38 15.46 25.47
N LYS A 106 -0.21 16.61 25.10
CA LYS A 106 -0.83 16.81 23.78
C LYS A 106 0.21 16.74 22.66
N ASN A 107 1.37 17.38 22.84
CA ASN A 107 2.46 17.39 21.87
C ASN A 107 3.08 16.01 21.67
N GLN A 108 3.21 15.21 22.73
CA GLN A 108 3.69 13.84 22.61
C GLN A 108 2.73 12.98 21.79
N LYS A 109 1.42 13.14 22.01
CA LYS A 109 0.38 12.42 21.24
C LYS A 109 0.37 12.86 19.77
N SER A 110 0.42 14.16 19.48
CA SER A 110 0.42 14.64 18.09
C SER A 110 1.70 14.23 17.37
N ALA A 111 2.87 14.33 18.02
CA ALA A 111 4.13 13.87 17.45
C ALA A 111 4.12 12.38 17.08
N GLN A 112 3.61 11.52 17.97
CA GLN A 112 3.44 10.09 17.69
C GLN A 112 2.46 9.85 16.54
N THR A 113 1.35 10.60 16.50
CA THR A 113 0.33 10.47 15.45
C THR A 113 0.89 10.87 14.09
N ILE A 114 1.56 12.02 14.00
CA ILE A 114 2.23 12.50 12.77
C ILE A 114 3.27 11.49 12.30
N ALA A 115 4.11 10.96 13.19
CA ALA A 115 5.10 9.94 12.84
C ALA A 115 4.45 8.66 12.29
N HIS A 116 3.34 8.22 12.89
CA HIS A 116 2.59 7.07 12.39
C HIS A 116 1.97 7.32 11.02
N LEU A 117 1.41 8.52 10.79
CA LEU A 117 0.84 8.90 9.50
C LEU A 117 1.91 8.96 8.40
N HIS A 118 3.10 9.51 8.68
CA HIS A 118 4.22 9.48 7.73
C HIS A 118 4.62 8.05 7.36
N LYS A 119 4.77 7.14 8.33
CA LYS A 119 5.06 5.73 8.05
C LYS A 119 3.98 5.08 7.18
N LYS A 120 2.72 5.43 7.40
CA LYS A 120 1.58 4.93 6.61
C LYS A 120 1.61 5.48 5.17
N LEU A 121 1.96 6.76 5.00
CA LEU A 121 2.14 7.40 3.70
C LEU A 121 3.27 6.75 2.90
N GLU A 122 4.43 6.52 3.54
CA GLU A 122 5.55 5.79 2.93
C GLU A 122 5.15 4.39 2.48
N HIS A 123 4.40 3.67 3.32
CA HIS A 123 3.88 2.35 2.97
C HIS A 123 2.98 2.38 1.73
N TYR A 124 2.08 3.37 1.61
CA TYR A 124 1.22 3.51 0.43
C TYR A 124 1.99 3.92 -0.81
N HIS A 125 2.97 4.83 -0.71
CA HIS A 125 3.85 5.16 -1.84
C HIS A 125 4.64 3.95 -2.34
N LYS A 126 5.16 3.11 -1.43
CA LYS A 126 5.85 1.87 -1.80
C LYS A 126 4.91 0.91 -2.54
N LYS A 127 3.71 0.69 -1.99
CA LYS A 127 2.71 -0.20 -2.58
C LYS A 127 2.22 0.28 -3.95
N LEU A 128 2.17 1.59 -4.18
CA LEU A 128 1.77 2.18 -5.46
C LEU A 128 2.79 1.79 -6.54
N LYS A 129 4.09 1.99 -6.25
CA LYS A 129 5.19 1.61 -7.15
C LYS A 129 5.22 0.09 -7.42
N GLU A 130 4.93 -0.72 -6.40
CA GLU A 130 4.89 -2.19 -6.54
C GLU A 130 3.79 -2.64 -7.53
N ILE A 131 2.60 -2.02 -7.49
CA ILE A 131 1.49 -2.35 -8.39
C ILE A 131 1.77 -1.82 -9.81
N GLU A 132 2.38 -0.65 -9.95
CA GLU A 132 2.78 -0.11 -11.26
C GLU A 132 3.85 -0.96 -11.96
N GLN A 133 4.81 -1.52 -11.23
CA GLN A 133 5.89 -2.34 -11.81
C GLN A 133 5.51 -3.81 -12.00
N ASN A 134 4.77 -4.41 -11.08
CA ASN A 134 4.53 -5.86 -11.06
C ASN A 134 3.10 -6.26 -11.45
N GLY A 135 2.24 -5.29 -11.79
CA GLY A 135 0.81 -5.49 -11.85
C GLY A 135 0.20 -5.71 -10.44
N PRO A 136 -1.12 -5.87 -10.33
CA PRO A 136 -1.75 -6.17 -9.05
C PRO A 136 -1.20 -7.52 -8.57
N ALA A 137 -0.83 -7.61 -7.29
CA ALA A 137 -0.30 -8.84 -6.71
C ALA A 137 -1.13 -10.06 -7.17
N ARG A 138 -0.49 -10.96 -7.94
CA ARG A 138 -1.14 -12.14 -8.51
C ARG A 138 -1.92 -12.85 -7.41
N GLN A 139 -3.23 -13.01 -7.60
CA GLN A 139 -4.04 -13.64 -6.56
C GLN A 139 -3.53 -15.07 -6.36
N PRO A 140 -3.64 -15.65 -5.15
CA PRO A 140 -3.29 -17.06 -4.92
C PRO A 140 -3.98 -18.01 -5.92
N LYS A 141 -5.17 -17.63 -6.40
CA LYS A 141 -5.95 -18.32 -7.44
C LYS A 141 -5.25 -18.32 -8.81
N ASP A 142 -4.57 -17.23 -9.15
CA ASP A 142 -3.83 -17.09 -10.41
C ASP A 142 -2.51 -17.85 -10.34
N VAL A 143 -1.83 -17.82 -9.18
CA VAL A 143 -0.63 -18.64 -8.94
C VAL A 143 -0.95 -20.13 -9.06
N LEU A 144 -2.08 -20.57 -8.49
CA LEU A 144 -2.52 -21.96 -8.58
C LEU A 144 -2.85 -22.37 -10.03
N ARG A 145 -3.50 -21.49 -10.80
CA ARG A 145 -3.77 -21.71 -12.23
C ARG A 145 -2.50 -21.80 -13.05
N ASP A 146 -1.53 -20.91 -12.83
CA ASP A 146 -0.25 -20.94 -13.54
C ASP A 146 0.54 -22.21 -13.25
N MET A 147 0.58 -22.64 -11.98
CA MET A 147 1.23 -23.92 -11.62
C MET A 147 0.51 -25.11 -12.25
N GLN A 148 -0.83 -25.10 -12.28
CA GLN A 148 -1.60 -26.16 -12.91
C GLN A 148 -1.44 -26.17 -14.44
N GLN A 149 -1.29 -25.00 -15.06
CA GLN A 149 -1.03 -24.84 -16.48
C GLN A 149 0.39 -25.33 -16.83
N GLY A 150 1.41 -24.91 -16.09
CA GLY A 150 2.78 -25.43 -16.24
C GLY A 150 2.86 -26.95 -16.11
N LEU A 151 2.06 -27.55 -15.22
CA LEU A 151 1.97 -29.01 -15.10
C LEU A 151 1.29 -29.67 -16.31
N LYS A 152 0.23 -29.04 -16.85
CA LYS A 152 -0.45 -29.50 -18.08
C LYS A 152 0.46 -29.39 -19.30
N ASP A 153 1.19 -28.29 -19.44
CA ASP A 153 2.10 -28.05 -20.56
C ASP A 153 3.29 -29.02 -20.53
N VAL A 154 3.83 -29.34 -19.35
CA VAL A 154 4.82 -30.42 -19.21
C VAL A 154 4.22 -31.78 -19.58
N GLY A 155 2.99 -32.09 -19.16
CA GLY A 155 2.30 -33.33 -19.53
C GLY A 155 2.04 -33.46 -21.04
N ALA A 156 1.68 -32.36 -21.69
CA ALA A 156 1.54 -32.29 -23.14
C ALA A 156 2.89 -32.46 -23.85
N ASN A 157 3.94 -31.82 -23.35
CA ASN A 157 5.30 -31.91 -23.90
C ASN A 157 5.92 -33.31 -23.71
N VAL A 158 5.64 -33.99 -22.59
CA VAL A 158 6.07 -35.39 -22.35
C VAL A 158 5.31 -36.37 -23.25
N ARG A 159 4.00 -36.18 -23.44
CA ARG A 159 3.20 -36.96 -24.41
C ARG A 159 3.68 -36.75 -25.85
N ALA A 160 4.02 -35.53 -26.22
CA ALA A 160 4.60 -35.22 -27.53
C ALA A 160 6.02 -35.82 -27.67
N GLY A 161 6.82 -35.79 -26.62
CA GLY A 161 8.19 -36.33 -26.60
C GLY A 161 8.27 -37.85 -26.73
N ILE A 162 7.29 -38.60 -26.23
CA ILE A 162 7.25 -40.07 -26.40
C ILE A 162 6.68 -40.51 -27.76
N SER A 163 6.02 -39.62 -28.50
CA SER A 163 5.52 -39.91 -29.84
C SER A 163 6.56 -39.71 -30.95
N GLY A 164 7.74 -39.16 -30.63
CA GLY A 164 8.78 -38.82 -31.61
C GLY A 164 10.10 -39.60 -31.47
N PHE A 165 10.24 -40.50 -30.49
CA PHE A 165 11.48 -41.25 -30.27
C PHE A 165 11.38 -42.68 -30.83
N GLY A 166 11.36 -42.78 -32.16
CA GLY A 166 11.51 -44.02 -32.89
C GLY A 166 12.63 -43.89 -33.91
N GLY A 167 13.89 -43.94 -33.46
CA GLY A 167 15.03 -44.11 -34.36
C GLY A 167 16.32 -43.44 -33.90
N GLY A 168 17.38 -44.24 -33.79
CA GLY A 168 18.75 -43.75 -33.88
C GLY A 168 19.59 -43.88 -32.62
N VAL A 169 19.96 -45.10 -32.26
CA VAL A 169 21.21 -45.39 -31.56
C VAL A 169 22.36 -45.34 -32.57
N VAL A 170 23.39 -44.51 -32.32
CA VAL A 170 24.85 -44.71 -32.59
C VAL A 170 25.56 -43.37 -32.29
N GLU A 171 26.34 -43.31 -31.21
CA GLU A 171 27.80 -43.45 -31.19
C GLU A 171 28.55 -42.14 -31.53
N GLY A 172 29.31 -41.66 -30.54
CA GLY A 172 30.09 -40.43 -30.61
C GLY A 172 30.82 -40.14 -29.31
N VAL A 173 31.70 -41.07 -28.90
CA VAL A 173 32.79 -40.78 -27.96
C VAL A 173 33.65 -39.68 -28.56
N LYS A 174 33.99 -38.62 -27.79
CA LYS A 174 35.36 -38.07 -27.62
C LYS A 174 35.39 -36.65 -27.04
N GLY A 175 36.03 -36.53 -25.88
CA GLY A 175 36.68 -35.31 -25.38
C GLY A 175 35.77 -34.35 -24.62
N GLY A 176 36.15 -33.78 -23.48
CA GLY A 176 37.42 -33.80 -22.78
C GLY A 176 37.38 -32.72 -21.71
N VAL A 177 37.77 -33.11 -20.49
CA VAL A 177 38.42 -32.36 -19.42
C VAL A 177 37.84 -31.02 -18.93
N SER A 178 37.52 -31.04 -17.64
CA SER A 178 37.33 -29.94 -16.71
C SER A 178 38.42 -28.86 -16.74
N ALA A 179 38.00 -27.62 -16.54
CA ALA A 179 38.69 -26.59 -15.74
C ALA A 179 37.57 -25.71 -15.14
N LEU A 180 37.25 -25.80 -13.85
CA LEU A 180 37.97 -25.20 -12.72
C LEU A 180 38.42 -23.75 -13.05
N THR A 181 37.66 -22.73 -12.65
CA THR A 181 37.97 -21.97 -11.42
C THR A 181 37.42 -20.53 -11.37
N HIS A 182 37.12 -20.12 -10.12
CA HIS A 182 36.99 -18.78 -9.53
C HIS A 182 35.79 -17.88 -9.82
N THR A 183 34.83 -17.95 -8.89
CA THR A 183 34.23 -16.77 -8.24
C THR A 183 35.32 -15.87 -7.64
N ALA A 184 35.29 -14.57 -7.99
CA ALA A 184 35.93 -13.52 -7.21
C ALA A 184 35.11 -12.23 -7.35
N GLY A 185 34.17 -12.03 -6.43
CA GLY A 185 33.72 -10.70 -6.10
C GLY A 185 34.78 -10.01 -5.25
N ARG A 186 34.97 -8.70 -5.43
CA ARG A 186 35.03 -7.70 -4.34
C ARG A 186 35.44 -6.34 -4.92
N PHE A 187 34.44 -5.46 -4.97
CA PHE A 187 34.60 -4.01 -4.90
C PHE A 187 35.51 -3.63 -3.72
N GLN A 188 36.55 -2.83 -3.97
CA GLN A 188 37.05 -1.86 -3.00
C GLN A 188 37.81 -0.77 -3.75
N ALA A 189 37.05 0.27 -4.11
CA ALA A 189 37.57 1.58 -4.45
C ALA A 189 37.28 2.54 -3.29
N GLN A 190 38.25 3.42 -3.07
CA GLN A 190 38.11 4.74 -2.44
C GLN A 190 37.77 4.81 -0.94
N GLY A 191 38.67 5.45 -0.19
CA GLY A 191 38.29 6.12 1.05
C GLY A 191 39.38 6.25 2.08
N ASP A 192 40.52 6.86 1.72
CA ASP A 192 41.37 7.54 2.69
C ASP A 192 40.50 8.53 3.49
N ARG A 193 40.37 8.29 4.79
CA ARG A 193 39.75 9.23 5.73
C ARG A 193 40.70 9.39 6.92
N GLN A 194 41.80 10.07 6.66
CA GLN A 194 42.63 10.68 7.68
C GLN A 194 42.12 12.10 7.95
N SER A 195 42.05 12.41 9.25
CA SER A 195 42.24 13.74 9.84
C SER A 195 41.17 14.80 9.59
N ASP A 196 40.39 15.11 10.62
CA ASP A 196 40.19 16.48 11.14
C ASP A 196 38.85 16.61 11.87
N THR A 197 38.84 16.16 13.13
CA THR A 197 37.91 16.68 14.14
C THR A 197 38.69 16.92 15.44
N GLU A 198 39.69 17.79 15.35
CA GLU A 198 40.15 18.60 16.47
C GLU A 198 39.96 20.07 16.08
N GLN A 199 39.57 20.90 17.05
CA GLN A 199 39.19 22.32 16.93
C GLN A 199 37.71 22.60 16.61
N VAL A 200 36.85 22.50 17.63
CA VAL A 200 35.83 23.52 17.98
C VAL A 200 35.39 23.25 19.43
N ARG A 201 36.33 23.40 20.37
CA ARG A 201 35.98 23.41 21.81
C ARG A 201 36.67 24.50 22.63
N GLN A 202 37.30 25.46 21.96
CA GLN A 202 37.75 26.69 22.60
C GLN A 202 37.49 27.86 21.65
N ARG A 203 36.34 28.50 21.85
CA ARG A 203 36.07 29.95 21.69
C ARG A 203 34.56 30.15 21.61
N GLY A 204 34.01 30.87 22.59
CA GLY A 204 32.61 31.26 22.67
C GLY A 204 32.05 30.97 24.05
#